data_AF-A0AAN9CCJ4-F1
#
_entry.id   AF-A0AAN9CCJ4-F1
#
_cell.length_a   1.000
_cell.length_b   1.000
_cell.length_c   1.000
_cell.angle_alpha   90.00
_cell.angle_beta   90.00
_cell.angle_gamma   90.00
#
_symmetry.space_group_name_H-M   'P 1'
#
loop_
_entity.id
_entity.type
_entity.pdbx_description
1 polymer ?
#
loop_
_entity_poly.entity_id
_entity_poly.type
_entity_poly.pdbx_seq_one_letter_code
_entity_poly.pdbx_strand_id
1 'polypeptide(L)'
;MDRYEYLNTVVFSPEKHNQVAMAARIKTAVKVHNAGRKISLQNAYDIIISWESTIDVTDVTFPHITPKSCSLLTIADIKTLPPHQKMSTLPAAVYSIAPSSMANVWETDLECKTCYVADSTSCIELTLWDRHIELVPDNWSYTFTNLTTKKHNGNLTLTTTRQTTITPMKTPISTTANKIIPHTISLNHLTN
;
A
#
# COMPACT_ATOMS: atom_id res chain seq x y z
N MET A 1 17.92 -6.61 -25.93
CA MET A 1 17.33 -7.15 -24.69
C MET A 1 15.84 -7.16 -24.87
N ASP A 2 15.29 -8.33 -25.14
CA ASP A 2 13.88 -8.48 -25.48
C ASP A 2 13.00 -8.35 -24.23
N ARG A 3 12.04 -7.43 -24.32
CA ARG A 3 11.13 -7.06 -23.23
C ARG A 3 9.88 -7.93 -23.31
N TYR A 4 9.88 -9.12 -22.70
CA TYR A 4 8.75 -10.05 -22.78
C TYR A 4 7.86 -10.10 -21.52
N GLU A 5 8.21 -9.37 -20.46
CA GLU A 5 7.42 -9.42 -19.23
C GLU A 5 6.26 -8.41 -19.26
N TYR A 6 5.05 -8.95 -19.05
CA TYR A 6 3.84 -8.17 -18.82
C TYR A 6 3.53 -8.19 -17.32
N LEU A 7 3.47 -7.03 -16.67
CA LEU A 7 3.38 -6.94 -15.21
C LEU A 7 1.97 -6.66 -14.71
N ASN A 8 1.28 -5.70 -15.32
CA ASN A 8 -0.03 -5.26 -14.86
C ASN A 8 -1.05 -5.28 -16.00
N THR A 9 -2.30 -5.49 -15.63
CA THR A 9 -3.45 -5.33 -16.53
C THR A 9 -4.32 -4.20 -16.01
N VAL A 10 -4.65 -3.25 -16.88
CA VAL A 10 -5.56 -2.15 -16.60
C VAL A 10 -6.80 -2.33 -17.47
N VAL A 11 -7.97 -2.37 -16.82
CA VAL A 11 -9.26 -2.58 -17.49
C VAL A 11 -10.09 -1.32 -17.37
N PHE A 12 -10.38 -0.69 -18.51
CA PHE A 12 -11.16 0.56 -18.55
C PHE A 12 -12.67 0.35 -18.74
N SER A 13 -13.08 -0.84 -19.17
CA SER A 13 -14.50 -1.21 -19.32
C SER A 13 -15.02 -1.88 -18.04
N PRO A 14 -16.10 -1.36 -17.40
CA PRO A 14 -16.65 -1.94 -16.17
C PRO A 14 -17.10 -3.39 -16.33
N GLU A 15 -17.74 -3.72 -17.46
CA GLU A 15 -18.21 -5.09 -17.76
C GLU A 15 -17.04 -6.07 -17.83
N LYS A 16 -15.99 -5.70 -18.55
CA LYS A 16 -14.78 -6.51 -18.71
C LYS A 16 -13.99 -6.61 -17.41
N HIS A 17 -14.00 -5.55 -16.59
CA HIS A 17 -13.39 -5.59 -15.27
C HIS A 17 -14.02 -6.69 -14.42
N ASN A 18 -15.36 -6.80 -14.43
CA ASN A 18 -16.05 -7.87 -13.71
C ASN A 18 -15.70 -9.26 -14.24
N GLN A 19 -15.59 -9.43 -15.56
CA GLN A 19 -15.18 -10.70 -16.18
C GLN A 19 -13.76 -11.11 -15.75
N VAL A 20 -12.80 -10.19 -15.82
CA VAL A 20 -11.41 -10.44 -15.40
C VAL A 20 -11.33 -10.70 -13.90
N ALA A 21 -12.04 -9.92 -13.08
CA ALA A 21 -12.07 -10.12 -11.63
C ALA A 21 -12.69 -11.47 -11.25
N MET A 22 -13.75 -11.89 -11.95
CA MET A 22 -14.36 -13.21 -11.75
C MET A 22 -13.40 -14.31 -12.16
N ALA A 23 -12.80 -14.25 -13.35
CA ALA A 23 -11.83 -15.22 -13.84
C ALA A 23 -10.62 -15.36 -12.91
N ALA A 24 -10.09 -14.24 -12.40
CA ALA A 24 -9.02 -14.23 -11.41
C ALA A 24 -9.45 -14.94 -10.10
N ARG A 25 -10.69 -14.73 -9.65
CA ARG A 25 -11.22 -15.39 -8.44
C ARG A 25 -11.36 -16.90 -8.61
N ILE A 26 -11.84 -17.36 -9.76
CA ILE A 26 -12.01 -18.79 -10.05
C ILE A 26 -10.74 -19.46 -10.63
N LYS A 27 -9.64 -18.71 -10.73
CA LYS A 27 -8.34 -19.16 -11.26
C LYS A 27 -8.42 -19.72 -12.68
N THR A 28 -9.31 -19.17 -13.49
CA THR A 28 -9.46 -19.57 -14.90
C THR A 28 -8.67 -18.64 -15.78
N ALA A 29 -7.97 -19.20 -16.77
CA ALA A 29 -7.23 -18.41 -17.74
C ALA A 29 -8.19 -17.72 -18.72
N VAL A 30 -7.80 -16.53 -19.13
CA VAL A 30 -8.52 -15.73 -20.12
C VAL A 30 -7.58 -15.33 -21.24
N LYS A 31 -8.08 -15.44 -22.46
CA LYS A 31 -7.44 -14.93 -23.67
C LYS A 31 -8.02 -13.56 -23.97
N VAL A 32 -7.15 -12.56 -24.01
CA VAL A 32 -7.54 -11.20 -24.37
C VAL A 32 -7.15 -10.93 -25.81
N HIS A 33 -8.12 -10.56 -26.63
CA HIS A 33 -7.94 -10.16 -28.01
C HIS A 33 -7.99 -8.64 -28.13
N ASN A 34 -7.23 -8.09 -29.08
CA ASN A 34 -7.14 -6.64 -29.33
C ASN A 34 -6.81 -5.84 -28.06
N ALA A 35 -5.84 -6.32 -27.27
CA ALA A 35 -5.36 -5.63 -26.09
C ALA A 35 -4.34 -4.55 -26.46
N GLY A 36 -4.46 -3.38 -25.83
CA GLY A 36 -3.45 -2.33 -25.93
C GLY A 36 -2.19 -2.71 -25.14
N ARG A 37 -1.03 -2.26 -25.60
CA ARG A 37 0.26 -2.44 -24.92
C ARG A 37 0.83 -1.06 -24.56
N LYS A 38 1.17 -0.85 -23.28
CA LYS A 38 1.82 0.38 -22.81
C LYS A 38 3.10 0.06 -22.06
N ILE A 39 4.11 0.93 -22.17
CA ILE A 39 5.35 0.78 -21.39
C ILE A 39 5.04 1.09 -19.92
N SER A 40 5.34 0.12 -19.06
CA SER A 40 5.23 0.23 -17.61
C SER A 40 6.41 1.00 -17.02
N LEU A 41 6.22 1.56 -15.83
CA LEU A 41 7.26 2.27 -15.08
C LEU A 41 8.41 1.35 -14.65
N GLN A 42 8.19 0.04 -14.60
CA GLN A 42 9.17 -0.97 -14.18
C GLN A 42 9.92 -1.60 -15.36
N ASN A 43 10.10 -0.85 -16.46
CA ASN A 43 10.76 -1.31 -17.69
C ASN A 43 10.13 -2.59 -18.30
N ALA A 44 8.83 -2.77 -18.09
CA ALA A 44 8.02 -3.88 -18.58
C ALA A 44 6.85 -3.36 -19.43
N TYR A 45 5.92 -4.23 -19.83
CA TYR A 45 4.68 -3.82 -20.49
C TYR A 45 3.46 -3.98 -19.57
N ASP A 46 2.58 -2.99 -19.60
CA ASP A 46 1.23 -3.09 -19.05
C ASP A 46 0.25 -3.41 -20.18
N ILE A 47 -0.70 -4.30 -19.91
CA ILE A 47 -1.79 -4.68 -20.80
C ILE A 47 -2.98 -3.78 -20.54
N ILE A 48 -3.49 -3.13 -21.59
CA ILE A 48 -4.67 -2.28 -21.53
C ILE A 48 -5.84 -3.01 -22.19
N ILE A 49 -6.88 -3.27 -21.40
CA ILE A 49 -8.15 -3.81 -21.89
C ILE A 49 -9.10 -2.65 -22.10
N SER A 50 -9.36 -2.32 -23.36
CA SER A 50 -10.24 -1.23 -23.78
C SER A 50 -11.65 -1.76 -24.09
N TRP A 51 -12.53 -0.88 -24.55
CA TRP A 51 -13.85 -1.25 -25.04
C TRP A 51 -13.81 -2.08 -26.34
N GLU A 52 -12.71 -2.05 -27.10
CA GLU A 52 -12.52 -2.84 -28.33
C GLU A 52 -11.92 -4.23 -28.09
N SER A 53 -11.39 -4.49 -26.89
CA SER A 53 -10.77 -5.77 -26.56
C SER A 53 -11.82 -6.84 -26.27
N THR A 54 -11.69 -8.07 -26.77
CA THR A 54 -12.57 -9.18 -26.37
C THR A 54 -11.86 -10.12 -25.39
N ILE A 55 -12.61 -10.77 -24.50
CA ILE A 55 -12.09 -11.65 -23.46
C ILE A 55 -12.79 -12.99 -23.59
N ASP A 56 -12.02 -14.04 -23.85
CA ASP A 56 -12.51 -15.40 -23.98
C ASP A 56 -11.91 -16.27 -22.88
N VAL A 57 -12.75 -17.05 -22.19
CA VAL A 57 -12.27 -18.03 -21.22
C VAL A 57 -11.60 -19.18 -21.98
N THR A 58 -10.39 -19.56 -21.57
CA THR A 58 -9.62 -20.60 -22.26
C THR A 58 -8.89 -21.50 -21.28
N ASP A 59 -8.64 -22.74 -21.69
CA ASP A 59 -7.80 -23.67 -20.97
C ASP A 59 -6.36 -23.54 -21.44
N VAL A 60 -5.45 -23.34 -20.50
CA VAL A 60 -4.01 -23.22 -20.76
C VAL A 60 -3.26 -24.34 -20.07
N THR A 61 -2.19 -24.80 -20.70
CA THR A 61 -1.34 -25.88 -20.18
C THR A 61 -0.32 -25.41 -19.15
N PHE A 62 -0.12 -24.09 -18.99
CA PHE A 62 0.78 -23.56 -17.98
C PHE A 62 0.08 -23.42 -16.62
N PRO A 63 0.80 -23.65 -15.51
CA PRO A 63 0.22 -23.54 -14.18
C PRO A 63 -0.18 -22.09 -13.88
N HIS A 64 -1.25 -21.92 -13.10
CA HIS A 64 -1.62 -20.62 -12.56
C HIS A 64 -0.48 -20.07 -11.69
N ILE A 65 0.11 -18.97 -12.12
CA ILE A 65 1.09 -18.21 -11.35
C ILE A 65 0.31 -17.18 -10.53
N THR A 66 0.32 -17.33 -9.20
CA THR A 66 -0.19 -16.28 -8.32
C THR A 66 0.61 -15.01 -8.60
N PRO A 67 -0.05 -13.86 -8.90
CA PRO A 67 0.67 -12.60 -9.10
C PRO A 67 1.59 -12.39 -7.92
N LYS A 68 2.88 -12.06 -8.18
CA LYS A 68 3.97 -11.98 -7.17
C LYS A 68 3.41 -11.42 -5.87
N SER A 69 3.05 -12.34 -4.98
CA SER A 69 2.17 -12.04 -3.87
C SER A 69 3.04 -11.39 -2.83
N CYS A 70 2.61 -10.20 -2.42
CA CYS A 70 2.95 -9.59 -1.14
C CYS A 70 4.32 -9.95 -0.60
N SER A 71 5.38 -9.36 -1.16
CA SER A 71 6.63 -9.31 -0.41
C SER A 71 6.34 -8.54 0.88
N LEU A 72 6.42 -9.22 2.01
CA LEU A 72 6.43 -8.58 3.32
C LEU A 72 7.73 -7.78 3.37
N LEU A 73 7.60 -6.46 3.37
CA LEU A 73 8.75 -5.56 3.41
C LEU A 73 8.92 -5.03 4.82
N THR A 74 10.16 -5.02 5.30
CA THR A 74 10.50 -4.34 6.55
C THR A 74 10.63 -2.84 6.32
N ILE A 75 10.49 -2.03 7.35
CA ILE A 75 10.64 -0.57 7.24
C ILE A 75 12.06 -0.19 6.82
N ALA A 76 13.08 -0.94 7.22
CA ALA A 76 14.44 -0.74 6.74
C ALA A 76 14.56 -0.94 5.22
N ASP A 77 13.97 -2.01 4.67
CA ASP A 77 13.96 -2.25 3.22
C ASP A 77 13.22 -1.12 2.49
N ILE A 78 12.08 -0.68 3.05
CA ILE A 78 11.24 0.37 2.47
C ILE A 78 12.02 1.67 2.30
N LYS A 79 12.85 2.04 3.28
CA LYS A 79 13.67 3.27 3.21
C LYS A 79 14.67 3.27 2.05
N THR A 80 15.01 2.11 1.51
CA THR A 80 15.91 1.98 0.35
C THR A 80 15.17 2.05 -0.99
N LEU A 81 13.84 2.02 -0.98
CA LEU A 81 13.03 2.04 -2.19
C LEU A 81 12.96 3.44 -2.82
N PRO A 82 12.83 3.53 -4.15
CA PRO A 82 12.51 4.78 -4.82
C PRO A 82 11.14 5.33 -4.37
N PRO A 83 10.92 6.66 -4.49
CA PRO A 83 9.61 7.24 -4.31
C PRO A 83 8.63 6.76 -5.39
N HIS A 84 7.34 6.81 -5.08
CA HIS A 84 6.22 6.37 -5.92
C HIS A 84 6.13 4.85 -6.15
N GLN A 85 6.80 4.06 -5.31
CA GLN A 85 6.69 2.61 -5.34
C GLN A 85 5.52 2.14 -4.47
N LYS A 86 4.69 1.26 -5.05
CA LYS A 86 3.62 0.60 -4.31
C LYS A 86 4.17 -0.52 -3.46
N MET A 87 3.68 -0.61 -2.23
CA MET A 87 4.02 -1.65 -1.28
C MET A 87 2.83 -2.58 -1.10
N SER A 88 3.10 -3.88 -1.13
CA SER A 88 2.05 -4.87 -1.03
C SER A 88 1.59 -5.09 0.40
N THR A 89 2.51 -5.33 1.36
CA THR A 89 2.14 -5.60 2.76
C THR A 89 3.20 -5.11 3.72
N LEU A 90 2.78 -4.33 4.71
CA LEU A 90 3.60 -3.82 5.82
C LEU A 90 2.88 -4.09 7.14
N PRO A 91 3.36 -5.05 7.94
CA PRO A 91 3.00 -5.15 9.36
C PRO A 91 3.76 -4.06 10.13
N ALA A 92 3.05 -3.15 10.80
CA ALA A 92 3.70 -2.15 11.66
C ALA A 92 2.82 -1.73 12.85
N ALA A 93 3.46 -1.35 13.95
CA ALA A 93 2.82 -0.77 15.12
C ALA A 93 2.81 0.76 15.03
N VAL A 94 1.67 1.37 15.35
CA VAL A 94 1.49 2.83 15.38
C VAL A 94 1.80 3.32 16.78
N TYR A 95 2.73 4.26 16.93
CA TYR A 95 3.18 4.75 18.24
C TYR A 95 3.04 6.26 18.42
N SER A 96 2.74 7.00 17.36
CA SER A 96 2.46 8.44 17.44
C SER A 96 1.54 8.84 16.30
N ILE A 97 0.47 9.56 16.62
CA ILE A 97 -0.45 10.16 15.65
C ILE A 97 -0.48 11.67 15.91
N ALA A 98 -0.23 12.46 14.88
CA ALA A 98 -0.39 13.90 14.91
C ALA A 98 -1.88 14.28 14.78
N PRO A 99 -2.28 15.46 15.27
CA PRO A 99 -3.60 16.02 15.00
C PRO A 99 -3.90 16.07 13.49
N SER A 100 -5.18 16.00 13.11
CA SER A 100 -5.53 16.14 11.69
C SER A 100 -5.20 17.53 11.16
N SER A 101 -4.82 17.54 9.89
CA SER A 101 -4.48 18.75 9.14
C SER A 101 -5.13 18.71 7.77
N MET A 102 -5.38 19.87 7.18
CA MET A 102 -5.85 19.98 5.80
C MET A 102 -4.65 20.10 4.87
N ALA A 103 -4.62 19.26 3.83
CA ALA A 103 -3.63 19.32 2.78
C ALA A 103 -4.30 19.62 1.44
N ASN A 104 -3.78 20.62 0.73
CA ASN A 104 -4.26 20.94 -0.61
C ASN A 104 -3.69 19.94 -1.62
N VAL A 105 -4.59 19.18 -2.25
CA VAL A 105 -4.27 18.20 -3.29
C VAL A 105 -5.13 18.51 -4.51
N TRP A 106 -4.49 18.93 -5.60
CA TRP A 106 -5.19 19.31 -6.84
C TRP A 106 -6.34 20.29 -6.59
N GLU A 107 -6.05 21.41 -5.91
CA GLU A 107 -7.01 22.48 -5.62
C GLU A 107 -8.18 22.06 -4.71
N THR A 108 -8.11 20.86 -4.13
CA THR A 108 -9.07 20.37 -3.14
C THR A 108 -8.37 20.21 -1.79
N ASP A 109 -8.94 20.81 -0.75
CA ASP A 109 -8.45 20.61 0.61
C ASP A 109 -8.97 19.26 1.14
N LEU A 110 -8.04 18.36 1.42
CA LEU A 110 -8.33 17.02 1.94
C LEU A 110 -7.77 16.89 3.35
N GLU A 111 -8.57 16.32 4.25
CA GLU A 111 -8.10 15.99 5.59
C GLU A 111 -7.08 14.84 5.53
N CYS A 112 -5.98 15.01 6.26
CA CYS A 112 -4.99 13.98 6.48
C CYS A 112 -4.53 13.94 7.94
N LYS A 113 -4.07 12.77 8.37
CA LYS A 113 -3.32 12.59 9.61
C LYS A 113 -1.96 11.99 9.31
N THR A 114 -0.94 12.55 9.95
CA THR A 114 0.40 11.96 9.93
C THR A 114 0.57 11.09 11.16
N CYS A 115 1.00 9.85 10.97
CA CYS A 115 1.36 8.95 12.04
C CYS A 115 2.76 8.37 11.82
N TYR A 116 3.37 7.90 12.90
CA TYR A 116 4.62 7.16 12.84
C TYR A 116 4.35 5.69 13.12
N VAL A 117 4.84 4.86 12.19
CA VAL A 117 4.74 3.41 12.28
C VAL A 117 6.14 2.81 12.44
N ALA A 118 6.23 1.75 13.24
CA ALA A 118 7.48 1.05 13.51
C ALA A 118 7.31 -0.46 13.42
N ASP A 119 8.40 -1.14 13.05
CA ASP A 119 8.56 -2.57 13.13
C ASP A 119 9.85 -2.89 13.92
N SER A 120 10.33 -4.13 13.83
CA SER A 120 11.57 -4.54 14.50
C SER A 120 12.83 -3.92 13.89
N THR A 121 12.74 -3.34 12.70
CA THR A 121 13.89 -2.85 11.93
C THR A 121 14.05 -1.33 12.00
N SER A 122 12.96 -0.56 11.96
CA SER A 122 12.99 0.90 11.89
C SER A 122 11.61 1.52 12.13
N CYS A 123 11.52 2.86 12.13
CA CYS A 123 10.29 3.63 12.01
C CYS A 123 10.22 4.45 10.71
N ILE A 124 9.02 4.80 10.27
CA ILE A 124 8.75 5.66 9.12
C ILE A 124 7.47 6.47 9.32
N GLU A 125 7.41 7.66 8.73
CA GLU A 125 6.22 8.50 8.69
C GLU A 125 5.21 7.93 7.67
N LEU A 126 3.94 7.89 8.05
CA LEU A 126 2.81 7.46 7.23
C LEU A 126 1.72 8.55 7.25
N THR A 127 1.32 9.02 6.08
CA THR A 127 0.17 9.91 5.90
C THR A 127 -1.09 9.08 5.61
N LEU A 128 -2.09 9.20 6.49
CA LEU A 128 -3.43 8.65 6.36
C LEU A 128 -4.36 9.69 5.73
N TRP A 129 -5.22 9.27 4.81
CA TRP A 129 -6.20 10.11 4.13
C TRP A 129 -7.63 9.62 4.34
N ASP A 130 -8.58 10.55 4.43
CA ASP A 130 -10.02 10.28 4.37
C ASP A 130 -10.42 9.15 5.35
N ARG A 131 -11.21 8.17 4.92
CA ARG A 131 -11.64 7.00 5.70
C ARG A 131 -10.53 6.23 6.43
N HIS A 132 -9.26 6.33 6.01
CA HIS A 132 -8.16 5.64 6.69
C HIS A 132 -7.77 6.29 8.01
N ILE A 133 -8.15 7.56 8.22
CA ILE A 133 -7.87 8.33 9.42
C ILE A 133 -8.50 7.68 10.66
N GLU A 134 -9.74 7.22 10.54
CA GLU A 134 -10.52 6.65 11.65
C GLU A 134 -10.16 5.19 11.95
N LEU A 135 -9.54 4.49 10.98
CA LEU A 135 -9.18 3.07 11.10
C LEU A 135 -7.95 2.81 11.96
N VAL A 136 -7.21 3.87 12.33
CA VAL A 136 -5.92 3.76 12.99
C VAL A 136 -5.93 4.52 14.31
N PRO A 137 -6.49 3.94 15.40
CA PRO A 137 -6.23 4.42 16.75
C PRO A 137 -4.78 4.16 17.20
N ASP A 138 -4.34 4.96 18.16
CA ASP A 138 -3.01 4.91 18.77
C ASP A 138 -2.69 3.55 19.40
N ASN A 139 -1.40 3.21 19.45
CA ASN A 139 -0.82 2.08 20.19
C ASN A 139 -1.31 0.68 19.77
N TRP A 140 -1.78 0.55 18.53
CA TRP A 140 -2.19 -0.73 17.96
C TRP A 140 -1.28 -1.15 16.80
N SER A 141 -1.21 -2.46 16.56
CA SER A 141 -0.49 -3.03 15.43
C SER A 141 -1.46 -3.32 14.28
N TYR A 142 -1.03 -2.98 13.06
CA TYR A 142 -1.84 -3.15 11.86
C TYR A 142 -1.03 -3.79 10.75
N THR A 143 -1.74 -4.50 9.88
CA THR A 143 -1.23 -4.87 8.57
C THR A 143 -1.78 -3.87 7.56
N PHE A 144 -0.88 -3.09 6.97
CA PHE A 144 -1.18 -2.15 5.91
C PHE A 144 -0.89 -2.80 4.55
N THR A 145 -1.75 -2.59 3.56
CA THR A 145 -1.50 -3.02 2.18
C THR A 145 -1.73 -1.90 1.19
N ASN A 146 -1.12 -2.00 0.01
CA ASN A 146 -1.23 -1.01 -1.07
C ASN A 146 -0.87 0.42 -0.63
N LEU A 147 0.10 0.55 0.28
CA LEU A 147 0.73 1.84 0.59
C LEU A 147 1.61 2.27 -0.58
N THR A 148 1.90 3.57 -0.68
CA THR A 148 2.85 4.09 -1.68
C THR A 148 3.95 4.88 -1.00
N THR A 149 5.19 4.69 -1.42
CA THR A 149 6.30 5.52 -0.98
C THR A 149 6.20 6.91 -1.60
N LYS A 150 6.50 7.95 -0.84
CA LYS A 150 6.51 9.34 -1.30
C LYS A 150 7.76 10.02 -0.74
N LYS A 151 8.22 11.08 -1.40
CA LYS A 151 9.27 11.94 -0.86
C LYS A 151 8.63 13.18 -0.25
N HIS A 152 8.89 13.43 1.03
CA HIS A 152 8.42 14.60 1.76
C HIS A 152 9.60 15.22 2.51
N ASN A 153 9.89 16.50 2.26
CA ASN A 153 11.03 17.22 2.85
C ASN A 153 12.38 16.47 2.75
N GLY A 154 12.64 15.81 1.61
CA GLY A 154 13.86 15.04 1.40
C GLY A 154 13.83 13.61 1.92
N ASN A 155 12.90 13.27 2.81
CA ASN A 155 12.77 11.96 3.44
C ASN A 155 11.75 11.08 2.71
N LEU A 156 11.98 9.76 2.72
CA LEU A 156 11.01 8.79 2.23
C LEU A 156 9.93 8.58 3.30
N THR A 157 8.68 8.77 2.90
CA THR A 157 7.50 8.58 3.73
C THR A 157 6.53 7.63 3.04
N LEU A 158 5.50 7.19 3.76
CA LEU A 158 4.43 6.38 3.23
C LEU A 158 3.15 7.20 3.14
N THR A 159 2.31 6.89 2.16
CA THR A 159 0.98 7.45 2.05
C THR A 159 -0.04 6.36 1.77
N THR A 160 -1.22 6.48 2.37
CA THR A 160 -2.36 5.65 1.96
C THR A 160 -2.84 6.06 0.57
N THR A 161 -3.47 5.12 -0.11
CA THR A 161 -4.12 5.28 -1.41
C THR A 161 -5.57 4.81 -1.31
N ARG A 162 -6.39 5.07 -2.32
CA ARG A 162 -7.79 4.58 -2.34
C ARG A 162 -7.89 3.05 -2.19
N GLN A 163 -6.87 2.33 -2.67
CA GLN A 163 -6.75 0.88 -2.63
C GLN A 163 -6.11 0.35 -1.33
N THR A 164 -5.67 1.23 -0.43
CA THR A 164 -5.12 0.82 0.85
C THR A 164 -6.16 0.10 1.68
N THR A 165 -5.75 -1.05 2.23
CA THR A 165 -6.49 -1.73 3.29
C THR A 165 -5.65 -1.76 4.56
N ILE A 166 -6.32 -1.63 5.69
CA ILE A 166 -5.72 -1.58 7.02
C ILE A 166 -6.47 -2.60 7.86
N THR A 167 -5.77 -3.60 8.38
CA THR A 167 -6.38 -4.63 9.22
C THR A 167 -5.68 -4.67 10.58
N PRO A 168 -6.45 -4.64 11.69
CA PRO A 168 -5.86 -4.73 13.03
C PRO A 168 -5.24 -6.10 13.25
N MET A 169 -4.09 -6.13 13.92
CA MET A 169 -3.38 -7.35 14.27
C MET A 169 -3.68 -7.73 15.71
N LYS A 170 -3.91 -9.02 15.94
CA LYS A 170 -4.12 -9.56 17.30
C LYS A 170 -2.81 -9.64 18.09
N THR A 171 -1.69 -9.82 17.40
CA THR A 171 -0.37 -9.91 17.99
C THR A 171 0.37 -8.58 17.84
N PRO A 172 0.88 -8.00 18.94
CA PRO A 172 1.68 -6.78 18.86
C PRO A 172 3.01 -7.05 18.16
N ILE A 173 3.44 -6.11 17.33
CA ILE A 173 4.74 -6.17 16.66
C ILE A 173 5.83 -5.72 17.62
N SER A 174 6.94 -6.47 17.66
CA SER A 174 8.14 -6.04 18.39
C SER A 174 8.73 -4.81 17.71
N THR A 175 8.70 -3.66 18.39
CA THR A 175 9.25 -2.41 17.88
C THR A 175 10.60 -2.11 18.52
N THR A 176 11.55 -1.60 17.73
CA THR A 176 12.79 -0.99 18.27
C THR A 176 12.53 0.40 18.88
N ALA A 177 11.36 0.99 18.61
CA ALA A 177 10.94 2.31 19.10
C ALA A 177 10.62 2.35 20.62
N ASN A 178 10.53 1.21 21.30
CA ASN A 178 10.32 1.13 22.76
C ASN A 178 11.50 1.66 23.61
N LYS A 179 12.49 2.34 23.00
CA LYS A 179 13.60 2.99 23.71
C LYS A 179 13.45 4.51 23.89
N ILE A 180 12.35 5.11 23.43
CA ILE A 180 12.13 6.56 23.56
C ILE A 180 10.74 6.83 24.15
N ILE A 181 10.58 6.50 25.45
CA ILE A 181 9.61 7.18 26.31
C ILE A 181 10.44 8.08 27.23
N PRO A 182 10.53 9.40 27.02
CA PRO A 182 10.99 10.30 28.07
C PRO A 182 9.83 10.58 29.02
N HIS A 183 10.01 10.15 30.26
CA HIS A 183 9.46 10.68 31.49
C HIS A 183 7.95 10.58 31.75
N THR A 184 7.61 9.56 32.53
CA THR A 184 6.86 9.74 33.78
C THR A 184 7.34 11.00 34.51
N ILE A 185 6.52 12.03 34.59
CA ILE A 185 6.63 13.04 35.65
C ILE A 185 5.81 12.50 36.83
N SER A 186 6.51 11.93 37.80
CA SER A 186 5.97 11.75 39.14
C SER A 186 5.68 13.12 39.73
N LEU A 187 4.40 13.49 39.87
CA LEU A 187 3.98 14.55 40.78
C LEU A 187 3.94 13.97 42.20
N ASN A 188 5.12 13.94 42.84
CA ASN A 188 5.21 13.78 44.28
C ASN A 188 5.47 15.14 44.94
N HIS A 189 4.56 15.49 45.83
CA HIS A 189 4.61 16.50 46.89
C HIS A 189 4.65 17.99 46.47
N LEU A 190 3.63 18.73 46.93
CA LEU A 190 3.79 19.58 48.13
C LEU A 190 2.41 19.85 48.74
N THR A 191 2.15 19.21 49.88
CA THR A 191 1.28 19.74 50.93
C THR A 191 2.08 20.76 51.72
N ASN A 192 1.56 21.97 51.86
CA ASN A 192 1.49 22.71 53.11
C ASN A 192 0.45 23.82 52.98
#